data_AF-A0AAD9PP85-F1
#
_entry.id   AF-A0AAD9PP85-F1
#
_cell.length_a   1.000
_cell.length_b   1.000
_cell.length_c   1.000
_cell.angle_alpha   90.00
_cell.angle_beta   90.00
_cell.angle_gamma   90.00
#
_symmetry.space_group_name_H-M   'P 1'
#
loop_
_entity.id
_entity.type
_entity.pdbx_description
1 polymer ?
#
loop_
_entity_poly.entity_id
_entity_poly.type
_entity_poly.pdbx_seq_one_letter_code
_entity_poly.pdbx_strand_id
1 'polypeptide(L)'
;MEVSNANLARSVKTLEPLTRHLLDDITSVFSLNCIKPWDDCDDVNKLGRIPTCDFVNAARQLGFVFTTSESRAIYRKLKDSNLDYINIDQFIQLLNNKVKLDNTINLDLGEFPDVNLFFRKELEKCYKFLDYQKAGKLPAADLKHMLSSLNNGELNTVGFQKLYKEAKMETASERERIPRSEKKRRKKALYREKRRLKRAERNRESRRNKQEMRSLMLSQMTSEERMDFLMKEKIKKQEKMLALENAYENGVGICINCCFHNTMNEKESKSLAKQISVTYNMIKKRSAHIKLILSGLQTTSILYEHCMLFGIQNWKVHRHDENYWEFLDQSKIIVLSPDAPEVLETVDPDNIYVIGGLVDVHVKKVWNLYKYKKCRTRHMPKPKNTICAQESSL
;
A
#
# COMPACT_ATOMS: atom_id res chain seq x y z
N MET A 1 -12.36 55.35 20.23
CA MET A 1 -13.57 54.91 20.93
C MET A 1 -13.63 53.38 20.78
N GLU A 2 -12.73 52.59 21.36
CA GLU A 2 -12.47 52.39 22.79
C GLU A 2 -13.70 52.53 23.69
N VAL A 3 -13.92 51.49 24.48
CA VAL A 3 -14.94 51.29 25.52
C VAL A 3 -16.34 50.91 25.03
N SER A 4 -16.52 49.62 24.70
CA SER A 4 -17.80 48.89 24.92
C SER A 4 -17.66 47.35 24.83
N ASN A 5 -16.45 46.81 24.60
CA ASN A 5 -16.15 45.37 24.64
C ASN A 5 -16.05 44.77 26.07
N ALA A 6 -16.56 45.44 27.10
CA ALA A 6 -16.43 45.01 28.49
C ALA A 6 -17.73 44.50 29.16
N ASN A 7 -18.91 44.67 28.52
CA ASN A 7 -20.19 44.32 29.16
C ASN A 7 -21.07 43.30 28.43
N LEU A 8 -20.71 42.84 27.22
CA LEU A 8 -21.39 41.67 26.61
C LEU A 8 -20.66 40.34 26.86
N ALA A 9 -19.70 40.33 27.78
CA ALA A 9 -19.11 39.13 28.38
C ALA A 9 -19.77 38.76 29.73
N ARG A 10 -20.89 39.41 30.11
CA ARG A 10 -21.63 39.13 31.34
C ARG A 10 -23.13 39.17 31.08
N SER A 11 -23.69 38.01 30.75
CA SER A 11 -25.08 37.59 30.97
C SER A 11 -25.57 36.65 29.86
N VAL A 12 -24.82 35.59 29.53
CA VAL A 12 -25.49 34.31 29.44
C VAL A 12 -25.60 33.87 30.88
N LYS A 13 -26.71 34.26 31.53
CA LYS A 13 -27.09 33.76 32.86
C LYS A 13 -26.86 32.26 32.78
N THR A 14 -25.94 31.73 33.59
CA THR A 14 -25.91 30.31 33.86
C THR A 14 -27.34 29.96 34.26
N LEU A 15 -28.03 29.19 33.42
CA LEU A 15 -29.35 28.66 33.73
C LEU A 15 -29.29 28.16 35.17
N GLU A 16 -30.23 28.62 36.00
CA GLU A 16 -30.26 28.26 37.41
C GLU A 16 -30.11 26.73 37.51
N PRO A 17 -29.38 26.19 38.51
CA PRO A 17 -29.11 24.75 38.58
C PRO A 17 -30.39 23.92 38.45
N LEU A 18 -31.49 24.42 39.00
CA LEU A 18 -32.82 23.84 38.88
C LEU A 18 -33.34 23.85 37.44
N THR A 19 -33.21 24.95 36.70
CA THR A 19 -33.62 25.02 35.28
C THR A 19 -32.79 24.07 34.42
N ARG A 20 -31.50 23.94 34.72
CA ARG A 20 -30.60 23.04 33.99
C ARG A 20 -30.92 21.57 34.27
N HIS A 21 -31.17 21.24 35.53
CA HIS A 21 -31.60 19.90 35.95
C HIS A 21 -32.97 19.55 35.37
N LEU A 22 -33.91 20.50 35.37
CA LEU A 22 -35.22 20.30 34.77
C LEU A 22 -35.12 20.06 33.26
N LEU A 23 -34.25 20.80 32.57
CA LEU A 23 -33.99 20.60 31.13
C LEU A 23 -33.35 19.23 30.86
N ASP A 24 -32.41 18.78 31.68
CA ASP A 24 -31.81 17.44 31.57
C ASP A 24 -32.86 16.35 31.84
N ASP A 25 -33.69 16.50 32.87
CA ASP A 25 -34.75 15.53 33.18
C ASP A 25 -35.81 15.50 32.08
N ILE A 26 -36.24 16.66 31.58
CA ILE A 26 -37.17 16.75 30.44
C ILE A 26 -36.56 16.06 29.22
N THR A 27 -35.29 16.34 28.92
CA THR A 27 -34.59 15.72 27.79
C THR A 27 -34.46 14.21 27.97
N SER A 28 -34.22 13.73 29.20
CA SER A 28 -34.15 12.31 29.54
C SER A 28 -35.52 11.63 29.41
N VAL A 29 -36.60 12.27 29.84
CA VAL A 29 -37.97 11.74 29.71
C VAL A 29 -38.39 11.71 28.24
N PHE A 30 -38.07 12.74 27.46
CA PHE A 30 -38.26 12.70 26.01
C PHE A 30 -37.39 11.64 25.35
N SER A 31 -36.16 11.42 25.83
CA SER A 31 -35.32 10.35 25.34
C SER A 31 -35.96 8.99 25.63
N LEU A 32 -36.41 8.73 26.86
CA LEU A 32 -36.99 7.44 27.23
C LEU A 32 -38.34 7.14 26.55
N ASN A 33 -39.16 8.17 26.32
CA ASN A 33 -40.51 8.00 25.76
C ASN A 33 -40.59 8.24 24.25
N CYS A 34 -39.66 9.02 23.66
CA CYS A 34 -39.59 9.29 22.22
C CYS A 34 -38.49 8.50 21.49
N ILE A 35 -37.56 7.88 22.22
CA ILE A 35 -36.55 6.94 21.70
C ILE A 35 -37.00 5.52 22.02
N LYS A 36 -38.19 5.17 21.52
CA LYS A 36 -38.33 3.87 20.89
C LYS A 36 -38.10 4.10 19.41
N PRO A 37 -36.84 4.03 18.91
CA PRO A 37 -36.56 4.37 17.52
C PRO A 37 -37.09 3.30 16.55
N TRP A 38 -37.76 2.25 17.04
CA TRP A 38 -38.02 1.01 16.31
C TRP A 38 -39.31 0.27 16.75
N ASP A 39 -40.32 0.96 17.30
CA ASP A 39 -41.68 0.44 17.13
C ASP A 39 -42.13 0.90 15.74
N ASP A 40 -42.65 -0.02 14.91
CA ASP A 40 -42.99 0.10 13.47
C ASP A 40 -43.88 1.31 13.12
N CYS A 41 -43.39 2.54 13.29
CA CYS A 41 -44.06 3.76 12.91
C CYS A 41 -43.24 4.44 11.82
N ASP A 42 -43.53 4.08 10.57
CA ASP A 42 -42.91 4.60 9.34
C ASP A 42 -43.11 6.13 9.11
N ASP A 43 -43.70 6.85 10.07
CA ASP A 43 -44.09 8.24 9.93
C ASP A 43 -43.09 9.18 10.62
N VAL A 44 -42.15 9.68 9.82
CA VAL A 44 -41.03 10.58 10.22
C VAL A 44 -41.53 11.81 11.00
N ASN A 45 -42.80 12.22 10.82
CA ASN A 45 -43.40 13.36 11.50
C ASN A 45 -43.68 13.13 13.00
N LYS A 46 -43.60 11.89 13.49
CA LYS A 46 -43.88 11.50 14.89
C LYS A 46 -42.61 11.31 15.73
N LEU A 47 -41.44 11.29 15.09
CA LEU A 47 -40.16 11.09 15.76
C LEU A 47 -39.83 12.28 16.68
N GLY A 48 -39.53 12.02 17.96
CA GLY A 48 -39.25 13.07 18.94
C GLY A 48 -40.48 13.74 19.58
N ARG A 49 -41.69 13.19 19.37
CA ARG A 49 -42.95 13.67 19.97
C ARG A 49 -43.54 12.65 20.95
N ILE A 50 -44.25 13.11 21.98
CA ILE A 50 -44.92 12.25 22.97
C ILE A 50 -46.39 12.10 22.57
N PRO A 51 -46.95 10.87 22.53
CA PRO A 51 -48.38 10.68 22.37
C PRO A 51 -49.15 11.47 23.43
N THR A 52 -50.20 12.19 23.05
CA THR A 52 -50.91 13.05 24.01
C THR A 52 -51.46 12.25 25.17
N CYS A 53 -51.89 10.99 24.97
CA CYS A 53 -52.32 10.07 26.02
C CYS A 53 -51.24 9.80 27.10
N ASP A 54 -49.96 9.85 26.75
CA ASP A 54 -48.84 9.56 27.66
C ASP A 54 -48.28 10.81 28.34
N PHE A 55 -48.78 12.00 28.01
CA PHE A 55 -48.36 13.27 28.60
C PHE A 55 -48.27 13.22 30.13
N VAL A 56 -49.34 12.79 30.81
CA VAL A 56 -49.40 12.77 32.28
C VAL A 56 -48.40 11.78 32.87
N ASN A 57 -48.17 10.65 32.20
CA ASN A 57 -47.20 9.66 32.64
C ASN A 57 -45.77 10.18 32.51
N ALA A 58 -45.45 10.84 31.40
CA ALA A 58 -44.16 11.51 31.20
C ALA A 58 -43.97 12.65 32.21
N ALA A 59 -44.99 13.47 32.45
CA ALA A 59 -44.92 14.57 33.41
C ALA A 59 -44.70 14.08 34.86
N ARG A 60 -45.29 12.93 35.24
CA ARG A 60 -45.06 12.31 36.56
C ARG A 60 -43.62 11.85 36.76
N GLN A 61 -42.93 11.42 35.71
CA GLN A 61 -41.51 11.05 35.81
C GLN A 61 -40.63 12.25 36.18
N LEU A 62 -41.10 13.47 35.90
CA LEU A 62 -40.48 14.73 36.31
C LEU A 62 -40.95 15.23 37.69
N GLY A 63 -41.70 14.41 38.43
CA GLY A 63 -42.18 14.72 39.78
C GLY A 63 -43.49 15.52 39.85
N PHE A 64 -44.18 15.75 38.72
CA PHE A 64 -45.46 16.47 38.73
C PHE A 64 -46.64 15.55 39.06
N VAL A 65 -47.53 16.01 39.95
CA VAL A 65 -48.74 15.28 40.33
C VAL A 65 -49.97 15.92 39.70
N PHE A 66 -50.77 15.09 39.03
CA PHE A 66 -52.05 15.48 38.42
C PHE A 66 -53.19 14.68 39.04
N THR A 67 -54.25 15.39 39.41
CA THR A 67 -55.50 14.76 39.83
C THR A 67 -56.25 14.19 38.61
N THR A 68 -57.20 13.31 38.87
CA THR A 68 -58.00 12.66 37.83
C THR A 68 -58.85 13.65 37.03
N SER A 69 -59.35 14.71 37.67
CA SER A 69 -60.12 15.78 37.03
C SER A 69 -59.24 16.63 36.11
N GLU A 70 -58.05 17.03 36.57
CA GLU A 70 -57.09 17.81 35.78
C GLU A 70 -56.58 17.04 34.56
N SER A 71 -56.22 15.77 34.75
CA SER A 71 -55.78 14.89 33.66
C SER A 71 -56.85 14.83 32.57
N ARG A 72 -58.11 14.57 32.96
CA ARG A 72 -59.23 14.50 32.01
C ARG A 72 -59.50 15.83 31.29
N ALA A 73 -59.29 16.97 31.95
CA ALA A 73 -59.48 18.28 31.33
C ALA A 73 -58.40 18.57 30.27
N ILE A 74 -57.15 18.21 30.55
CA ILE A 74 -56.03 18.35 29.62
C ILE A 74 -56.24 17.45 28.39
N TYR A 75 -56.57 16.17 28.61
CA TYR A 75 -56.82 15.24 27.50
C TYR A 75 -58.00 15.65 26.62
N ARG A 76 -59.08 16.17 27.21
CA ARG A 76 -60.21 16.70 26.43
C ARG A 76 -59.79 17.87 25.55
N LYS A 77 -59.07 18.86 26.10
CA LYS A 77 -58.61 20.02 25.33
C LYS A 77 -57.64 19.66 24.20
N LEU A 78 -56.72 18.73 24.44
CA LEU A 78 -55.79 18.25 23.41
C LEU A 78 -56.54 17.50 22.30
N LYS A 79 -57.57 16.72 22.66
CA LYS A 79 -58.44 16.03 21.71
C LYS A 79 -59.32 17.00 20.90
N ASP A 80 -59.89 18.02 21.54
CA ASP A 80 -60.70 19.05 20.89
C ASP A 80 -59.86 19.90 19.91
N SER A 81 -58.55 19.97 20.12
CA SER A 81 -57.58 20.65 19.24
C SER A 81 -56.95 19.71 18.20
N ASN A 82 -57.42 18.46 18.10
CA ASN A 82 -56.99 17.44 17.15
C ASN A 82 -55.47 17.12 17.20
N LEU A 83 -54.87 17.18 18.39
CA LEU A 83 -53.45 16.88 18.61
C LEU A 83 -53.29 15.47 19.20
N ASP A 84 -52.84 14.53 18.37
CA ASP A 84 -52.51 13.17 18.81
C ASP A 84 -51.11 13.06 19.45
N TYR A 85 -50.22 14.02 19.14
CA TYR A 85 -48.84 14.04 19.62
C TYR A 85 -48.40 15.47 19.96
N ILE A 86 -47.56 15.62 20.98
CA ILE A 86 -47.01 16.90 21.43
C ILE A 86 -45.48 16.91 21.37
N ASN A 87 -44.91 18.06 21.02
CA ASN A 87 -43.46 18.28 21.01
C ASN A 87 -42.95 18.80 22.37
N ILE A 88 -41.63 18.98 22.51
CA ILE A 88 -40.97 19.44 23.75
C ILE A 88 -41.50 20.81 24.19
N ASP A 89 -41.66 21.76 23.27
CA ASP A 89 -42.09 23.11 23.60
C ASP A 89 -43.54 23.13 24.12
N GLN A 90 -44.44 22.37 23.48
CA GLN A 90 -45.82 22.18 23.92
C GLN A 90 -45.89 21.45 25.27
N PHE A 91 -45.04 20.46 25.49
CA PHE A 91 -44.95 19.75 26.77
C PHE A 91 -44.49 20.67 27.91
N ILE A 92 -43.44 21.46 27.69
CA ILE A 92 -42.94 22.44 28.66
C ILE A 92 -43.99 23.51 28.96
N GLN A 93 -44.72 23.98 27.96
CA GLN A 93 -45.79 24.93 28.15
C GLN A 93 -46.91 24.36 29.03
N LEU A 94 -47.35 23.12 28.80
CA LEU A 94 -48.36 22.45 29.61
C LEU A 94 -47.90 22.24 31.06
N LEU A 95 -46.62 21.92 31.28
CA LEU A 95 -46.04 21.86 32.63
C LEU A 95 -46.00 23.23 33.30
N ASN A 96 -45.60 24.28 32.57
CA ASN A 96 -45.57 25.64 33.11
C ASN A 96 -46.96 26.15 33.49
N ASN A 97 -47.99 25.80 32.71
CA ASN A 97 -49.38 26.13 33.05
C ASN A 97 -49.82 25.46 34.36
N LYS A 98 -49.40 24.21 34.59
CA LYS A 98 -49.64 23.51 35.86
C LYS A 98 -48.92 24.18 37.04
N VAL A 99 -47.68 24.65 36.85
CA VAL A 99 -46.91 25.37 37.90
C VAL A 99 -47.56 26.73 38.22
N LYS A 100 -48.05 27.44 37.21
CA LYS A 100 -48.65 28.77 37.36
C LYS A 100 -50.15 28.75 37.73
N LEU A 101 -50.74 27.56 37.85
CA LEU A 101 -52.18 27.36 38.07
C LEU A 101 -53.06 28.08 37.03
N ASP A 102 -52.53 28.20 35.81
CA ASP A 102 -53.18 28.87 34.69
C ASP A 102 -53.96 27.84 33.85
N ASN A 103 -55.22 28.15 33.55
CA ASN A 103 -56.12 27.27 32.79
C ASN A 103 -56.15 27.58 31.29
N THR A 104 -55.47 28.63 30.84
CA THR A 104 -55.38 29.00 29.42
C THR A 104 -54.25 28.25 28.71
N ILE A 105 -54.59 27.52 27.64
CA ILE A 105 -53.65 26.77 26.80
C ILE A 105 -53.57 27.50 25.47
N ASN A 106 -52.42 28.05 25.13
CA ASN A 106 -52.21 28.77 23.86
C ASN A 106 -51.40 27.88 22.92
N LEU A 107 -52.07 27.24 21.96
CA LEU A 107 -51.49 26.16 21.13
C LEU A 107 -50.71 26.65 19.89
N ASP A 108 -50.61 27.97 19.69
CA ASP A 108 -49.91 28.55 18.54
C ASP A 108 -48.41 28.71 18.82
N LEU A 109 -47.74 27.58 19.05
CA LEU A 109 -46.29 27.50 19.09
C LEU A 109 -45.86 26.74 17.84
N GLY A 110 -45.21 27.47 16.93
CA GLY A 110 -44.93 27.06 15.56
C GLY A 110 -44.30 25.68 15.38
N GLU A 111 -44.40 25.17 14.15
CA GLU A 111 -43.98 23.82 13.77
C GLU A 111 -42.55 23.49 14.25
N PHE A 112 -42.41 22.31 14.86
CA PHE A 112 -41.10 21.78 15.28
C PHE A 112 -40.16 21.79 14.08
N PRO A 113 -39.01 22.49 14.13
CA PRO A 113 -38.10 22.53 13.01
C PRO A 113 -37.62 21.12 12.73
N ASP A 114 -37.72 20.69 11.47
CA ASP A 114 -37.27 19.39 10.96
C ASP A 114 -36.05 18.89 11.74
N VAL A 115 -36.14 17.66 12.27
CA VAL A 115 -35.12 16.99 13.08
C VAL A 115 -33.73 17.14 12.43
N ASN A 116 -33.68 17.10 11.10
CA ASN A 116 -32.45 17.30 10.34
C ASN A 116 -31.86 18.71 10.50
N LEU A 117 -32.70 19.76 10.54
CA LEU A 117 -32.29 21.15 10.72
C LEU A 117 -31.74 21.41 12.13
N PHE A 118 -32.36 20.79 13.14
CA PHE A 118 -31.89 20.86 14.53
C PHE A 118 -30.52 20.16 14.69
N PHE A 119 -30.42 18.91 14.26
CA PHE A 119 -29.16 18.16 14.34
C PHE A 119 -28.05 18.81 13.52
N ARG A 120 -28.35 19.38 12.35
CA ARG A 120 -27.36 20.08 11.52
C ARG A 120 -26.74 21.28 12.24
N LYS A 121 -27.54 22.10 12.92
CA LYS A 121 -27.05 23.27 13.65
C LYS A 121 -26.14 22.88 14.82
N GLU A 122 -26.50 21.84 15.57
CA GLU A 122 -25.68 21.39 16.70
C GLU A 122 -24.42 20.66 16.23
N LEU A 123 -24.51 19.85 15.17
CA LEU A 123 -23.34 19.23 14.54
C LEU A 123 -22.36 20.27 14.00
N GLU A 124 -22.83 21.36 13.40
CA GLU A 124 -21.97 22.46 12.94
C GLU A 124 -21.26 23.17 14.10
N LYS A 125 -21.93 23.35 15.24
CA LYS A 125 -21.29 23.94 16.44
C LYS A 125 -20.21 23.02 16.99
N CYS A 126 -20.49 21.73 17.13
CA CYS A 126 -19.51 20.74 17.58
C CYS A 126 -18.34 20.63 16.60
N TYR A 127 -18.61 20.66 15.29
CA TYR A 127 -17.57 20.64 14.26
C TYR A 127 -16.66 21.87 14.35
N LYS A 128 -17.21 23.08 14.51
CA LYS A 128 -16.42 24.31 14.68
C LYS A 128 -15.57 24.30 15.94
N PHE A 129 -16.06 23.69 17.02
CA PHE A 129 -15.32 23.55 18.26
C PHE A 129 -14.14 22.59 18.12
N LEU A 130 -14.33 21.46 17.42
CA LEU A 130 -13.28 20.47 17.22
C LEU A 130 -12.28 20.88 16.12
N ASP A 131 -12.73 21.60 15.09
CA ASP A 131 -11.87 22.23 14.08
C ASP A 131 -11.31 23.56 14.59
N TYR A 132 -10.81 23.57 15.83
CA TYR A 132 -10.35 24.79 16.50
C TYR A 132 -9.18 25.48 15.77
N GLN A 133 -8.42 24.71 14.98
CA GLN A 133 -7.33 25.21 14.13
C GLN A 133 -7.83 25.82 12.80
N LYS A 134 -9.15 25.79 12.54
CA LYS A 134 -9.80 26.24 11.29
C LYS A 134 -9.16 25.61 10.04
N ALA A 135 -8.73 24.36 10.15
CA ALA A 135 -8.06 23.64 9.06
C ALA A 135 -9.06 23.10 8.03
N GLY A 136 -10.37 23.20 8.30
CA GLY A 136 -11.44 22.66 7.48
C GLY A 136 -11.45 21.15 7.45
N LYS A 137 -10.77 20.49 8.41
CA LYS A 137 -10.48 19.05 8.36
C LYS A 137 -10.48 18.44 9.76
N LEU A 138 -11.59 17.80 10.12
CA LEU A 138 -11.58 16.80 11.19
C LEU A 138 -11.16 15.42 10.65
N PRO A 139 -10.25 14.70 11.32
CA PRO A 139 -10.02 13.29 11.05
C PRO A 139 -11.32 12.49 11.24
N ALA A 140 -11.64 11.60 10.30
CA ALA A 140 -12.86 10.79 10.35
C ALA A 140 -12.97 9.90 11.62
N ALA A 141 -11.84 9.62 12.27
CA ALA A 141 -11.81 8.89 13.54
C ALA A 141 -12.35 9.74 14.71
N ASP A 142 -12.00 11.03 14.76
CA ASP A 142 -12.40 11.94 15.83
C ASP A 142 -13.88 12.31 15.71
N LEU A 143 -14.34 12.54 14.48
CA LEU A 143 -15.76 12.75 14.18
C LEU A 143 -16.61 11.51 14.54
N LYS A 144 -16.08 10.31 14.27
CA LYS A 144 -16.72 9.04 14.63
C LYS A 144 -16.78 8.84 16.15
N HIS A 145 -15.73 9.19 16.88
CA HIS A 145 -15.70 9.10 18.34
C HIS A 145 -16.68 10.08 18.99
N MET A 146 -16.72 11.33 18.53
CA MET A 146 -17.67 12.34 19.01
C MET A 146 -19.12 11.88 18.84
N LEU A 147 -19.48 11.38 17.66
CA LEU A 147 -20.85 10.95 17.38
C LEU A 147 -21.23 9.67 18.13
N SER A 148 -20.28 8.76 18.30
CA SER A 148 -20.48 7.57 19.13
C SER A 148 -20.72 7.94 20.61
N SER A 149 -20.15 9.03 21.11
CA SER A 149 -20.37 9.51 22.47
C SER A 149 -21.71 10.22 22.68
N LEU A 150 -22.35 10.71 21.61
CA LEU A 150 -23.63 11.43 21.69
C LEU A 150 -24.85 10.50 21.83
N ASN A 151 -24.72 9.20 21.58
CA ASN A 151 -25.84 8.26 21.66
C ASN A 151 -25.44 6.86 22.20
N ASN A 152 -24.50 6.80 23.15
CA ASN A 152 -24.02 5.55 23.78
C ASN A 152 -23.69 4.40 22.79
N GLY A 153 -23.30 4.71 21.55
CA GLY A 153 -22.97 3.73 20.52
C GLY A 153 -24.11 3.23 19.61
N GLU A 154 -25.33 3.78 19.69
CA GLU A 154 -26.47 3.33 18.87
C GLU A 154 -26.49 3.90 17.44
N LEU A 155 -25.79 5.01 17.18
CA LEU A 155 -25.61 5.57 15.85
C LEU A 155 -24.60 4.72 15.05
N ASN A 156 -25.11 3.70 14.35
CA ASN A 156 -24.27 2.78 13.58
C ASN A 156 -23.64 3.46 12.35
N THR A 157 -22.60 2.84 11.79
CA THR A 157 -21.84 3.37 10.64
C THR A 157 -22.68 3.64 9.39
N VAL A 158 -23.85 3.00 9.27
CA VAL A 158 -24.75 3.11 8.12
C VAL A 158 -25.66 4.34 8.25
N GLY A 159 -26.25 4.56 9.44
CA GLY A 159 -27.02 5.77 9.73
C GLY A 159 -26.17 7.04 9.60
N PHE A 160 -24.90 6.96 10.04
CA PHE A 160 -23.95 8.06 9.89
C PHE A 160 -23.63 8.39 8.42
N GLN A 161 -23.40 7.38 7.58
CA GLN A 161 -23.13 7.60 6.15
C GLN A 161 -24.33 8.20 5.40
N LYS A 162 -25.54 7.85 5.82
CA LYS A 162 -26.79 8.39 5.24
C LYS A 162 -26.96 9.87 5.56
N LEU A 163 -26.83 10.25 6.84
CA LEU A 163 -26.87 11.65 7.30
C LEU A 163 -25.79 12.52 6.64
N TYR A 164 -24.57 11.99 6.47
CA TYR A 164 -23.47 12.73 5.82
C TYR A 164 -23.72 13.02 4.34
N LYS A 165 -24.31 12.04 3.63
CA LYS A 165 -24.62 12.13 2.20
C LYS A 165 -25.78 13.10 1.95
N GLU A 166 -26.78 13.10 2.83
CA GLU A 166 -27.94 13.98 2.76
C GLU A 166 -27.59 15.42 3.17
N ALA A 167 -26.64 15.63 4.09
CA ALA A 167 -26.16 16.95 4.51
C ALA A 167 -25.25 17.66 3.48
N LYS A 168 -24.95 17.04 2.32
CA LYS A 168 -24.04 17.55 1.26
C LYS A 168 -22.67 18.01 1.78
N MET A 169 -22.12 17.32 2.78
CA MET A 169 -20.77 17.59 3.26
C MET A 169 -19.76 16.71 2.51
N GLU A 170 -18.95 17.32 1.64
CA GLU A 170 -17.87 16.61 0.94
C GLU A 170 -16.87 16.03 1.93
N THR A 171 -16.73 14.70 1.95
CA THR A 171 -15.64 14.06 2.69
C THR A 171 -14.38 14.05 1.82
N ALA A 172 -13.21 14.27 2.42
CA ALA A 172 -11.90 14.10 1.76
C ALA A 172 -11.64 12.69 1.19
N SER A 173 -12.60 11.76 1.36
CA SER A 173 -12.59 10.39 0.88
C SER A 173 -12.96 10.24 -0.61
N GLU A 174 -13.41 11.30 -1.27
CA GLU A 174 -13.65 11.34 -2.74
C GLU A 174 -12.40 11.59 -3.59
N ARG A 175 -11.21 11.68 -2.96
CA ARG A 175 -9.96 11.45 -3.70
C ARG A 175 -9.83 9.95 -3.95
N GLU A 176 -10.13 9.52 -5.18
CA GLU A 176 -9.93 8.16 -5.74
C GLU A 176 -9.32 7.16 -4.75
N ARG A 177 -10.15 6.26 -4.19
CA ARG A 177 -9.67 5.15 -3.37
C ARG A 177 -8.87 4.18 -4.22
N ILE A 178 -7.57 4.45 -4.37
CA ILE A 178 -6.62 3.55 -5.01
C ILE A 178 -6.57 2.23 -4.21
N PRO A 179 -6.74 1.06 -4.85
CA PRO A 179 -6.69 -0.25 -4.19
C PRO A 179 -5.42 -0.43 -3.34
N ARG A 180 -5.53 -1.17 -2.23
CA ARG A 180 -4.39 -1.43 -1.30
C ARG A 180 -3.20 -2.09 -2.03
N SER A 181 -3.48 -2.93 -3.01
CA SER A 181 -2.48 -3.55 -3.92
C SER A 181 -1.69 -2.50 -4.69
N GLU A 182 -2.37 -1.48 -5.23
CA GLU A 182 -1.74 -0.42 -5.99
C GLU A 182 -0.97 0.56 -5.09
N LYS A 183 -1.47 0.92 -3.91
CA LYS A 183 -0.69 1.69 -2.91
C LYS A 183 0.62 0.97 -2.56
N LYS A 184 0.58 -0.35 -2.36
CA LYS A 184 1.77 -1.18 -2.14
C LYS A 184 2.72 -1.18 -3.34
N ARG A 185 2.18 -1.27 -4.58
CA ARG A 185 2.95 -1.19 -5.83
C ARG A 185 3.67 0.15 -5.98
N ARG A 186 2.95 1.26 -5.78
CA ARG A 186 3.49 2.64 -5.83
C ARG A 186 4.59 2.85 -4.78
N LYS A 187 4.36 2.44 -3.53
CA LYS A 187 5.38 2.51 -2.47
C LYS A 187 6.64 1.70 -2.82
N LYS A 188 6.48 0.49 -3.38
CA LYS A 188 7.60 -0.35 -3.83
C LYS A 188 8.35 0.27 -5.00
N ALA A 189 7.65 0.93 -5.94
CA ALA A 189 8.25 1.65 -7.06
C ALA A 189 9.09 2.85 -6.57
N LEU A 190 8.53 3.70 -5.71
CA LEU A 190 9.24 4.83 -5.09
C LEU A 190 10.49 4.38 -4.32
N TYR A 191 10.38 3.29 -3.55
CA TYR A 191 11.53 2.72 -2.85
C TYR A 191 12.62 2.22 -3.80
N ARG A 192 12.24 1.53 -4.89
CA ARG A 192 13.18 1.08 -5.93
C ARG A 192 13.88 2.26 -6.61
N GLU A 193 13.15 3.33 -6.89
CA GLU A 193 13.70 4.54 -7.48
C GLU A 193 14.68 5.27 -6.55
N LYS A 194 14.30 5.49 -5.28
CA LYS A 194 15.22 6.04 -4.27
C LYS A 194 16.49 5.22 -4.13
N ARG A 195 16.38 3.89 -4.14
CA ARG A 195 17.57 2.99 -4.13
C ARG A 195 18.41 3.12 -5.40
N ARG A 196 17.78 3.30 -6.57
CA ARG A 196 18.48 3.50 -7.85
C ARG A 196 19.28 4.81 -7.82
N LEU A 197 18.67 5.90 -7.38
CA LEU A 197 19.32 7.21 -7.24
C LEU A 197 20.50 7.15 -6.25
N LYS A 198 20.29 6.61 -5.04
CA LYS A 198 21.36 6.46 -4.03
C LYS A 198 22.49 5.53 -4.49
N ARG A 199 22.21 4.54 -5.35
CA ARG A 199 23.25 3.70 -5.96
C ARG A 199 24.02 4.46 -7.05
N ALA A 200 23.33 5.25 -7.86
CA ALA A 200 23.95 6.06 -8.90
C ALA A 200 24.88 7.13 -8.28
N GLU A 201 24.44 7.78 -7.21
CA GLU A 201 25.22 8.75 -6.44
C GLU A 201 26.49 8.14 -5.84
N ARG A 202 26.36 7.05 -5.07
CA ARG A 202 27.53 6.31 -4.53
C ARG A 202 28.50 5.85 -5.60
N ASN A 203 28.00 5.43 -6.77
CA ASN A 203 28.85 5.05 -7.89
C ASN A 203 29.57 6.27 -8.50
N ARG A 204 28.93 7.43 -8.56
CA ARG A 204 29.55 8.69 -9.04
C ARG A 204 30.64 9.15 -8.07
N GLU A 205 30.34 9.17 -6.78
CA GLU A 205 31.30 9.52 -5.72
C GLU A 205 32.49 8.56 -5.72
N SER A 206 32.27 7.25 -5.73
CA SER A 206 33.36 6.26 -5.81
C SER A 206 34.24 6.43 -7.05
N ARG A 207 33.67 6.87 -8.19
CA ARG A 207 34.45 7.18 -9.40
C ARG A 207 35.28 8.45 -9.23
N ARG A 208 34.72 9.51 -8.65
CA ARG A 208 35.45 10.75 -8.34
C ARG A 208 36.61 10.48 -7.39
N ASN A 209 36.36 9.80 -6.28
CA ASN A 209 37.41 9.47 -5.31
C ASN A 209 38.53 8.62 -5.95
N LYS A 210 38.19 7.65 -6.81
CA LYS A 210 39.21 6.88 -7.55
C LYS A 210 40.03 7.73 -8.51
N GLN A 211 39.40 8.70 -9.18
CA GLN A 211 40.07 9.60 -10.11
C GLN A 211 40.97 10.59 -9.36
N GLU A 212 40.51 11.16 -8.25
CA GLU A 212 41.28 12.04 -7.37
C GLU A 212 42.47 11.30 -6.75
N MET A 213 42.25 10.12 -6.18
CA MET A 213 43.33 9.28 -5.63
C MET A 213 44.37 8.92 -6.71
N ARG A 214 43.91 8.60 -7.94
CA ARG A 214 44.84 8.35 -9.06
C ARG A 214 45.60 9.61 -9.44
N SER A 215 44.94 10.76 -9.51
CA SER A 215 45.58 12.04 -9.84
C SER A 215 46.64 12.42 -8.81
N LEU A 216 46.32 12.27 -7.52
CA LEU A 216 47.22 12.54 -6.40
C LEU A 216 48.43 11.58 -6.41
N MET A 217 48.18 10.28 -6.62
CA MET A 217 49.24 9.28 -6.76
C MET A 217 50.20 9.65 -7.90
N LEU A 218 49.66 10.03 -9.07
CA LEU A 218 50.48 10.42 -10.22
C LEU A 218 51.19 11.77 -10.04
N SER A 219 50.65 12.70 -9.22
CA SER A 219 51.30 13.98 -8.93
C SER A 219 52.43 13.88 -7.92
N GLN A 220 52.43 12.84 -7.08
CA GLN A 220 53.50 12.56 -6.10
C GLN A 220 54.70 11.83 -6.72
N MET A 221 54.54 11.24 -7.91
CA MET A 221 55.60 10.54 -8.64
C MET A 221 56.49 11.51 -9.41
N THR A 222 57.76 11.14 -9.61
CA THR A 222 58.64 11.84 -10.55
C THR A 222 58.19 11.63 -11.99
N SER A 223 58.73 12.42 -12.93
CA SER A 223 58.42 12.28 -14.36
C SER A 223 58.75 10.88 -14.89
N GLU A 224 59.89 10.32 -14.49
CA GLU A 224 60.35 8.99 -14.89
C GLU A 224 59.44 7.89 -14.31
N GLU A 225 59.14 7.95 -13.01
CA GLU A 225 58.23 6.99 -12.36
C GLU A 225 56.82 6.99 -12.97
N ARG A 226 56.34 8.17 -13.35
CA ARG A 226 55.04 8.34 -14.01
C ARG A 226 55.03 7.68 -15.39
N MET A 227 56.09 7.86 -16.17
CA MET A 227 56.23 7.24 -17.49
C MET A 227 56.28 5.71 -17.38
N ASP A 228 57.07 5.19 -16.44
CA ASP A 228 57.16 3.75 -16.17
C ASP A 228 55.82 3.15 -15.73
N PHE A 229 55.09 3.84 -14.85
CA PHE A 229 53.77 3.40 -14.40
C PHE A 229 52.79 3.30 -15.58
N LEU A 230 52.73 4.34 -16.43
CA LEU A 230 51.85 4.36 -17.60
C LEU A 230 52.24 3.30 -18.63
N MET A 231 53.54 3.05 -18.82
CA MET A 231 54.04 2.00 -19.71
C MET A 231 53.64 0.62 -19.20
N LYS A 232 53.84 0.33 -17.90
CA LYS A 232 53.40 -0.92 -17.25
C LYS A 232 51.88 -1.12 -17.37
N GLU A 233 51.07 -0.06 -17.21
CA GLU A 233 49.62 -0.13 -17.38
C GLU A 233 49.23 -0.47 -18.83
N LYS A 234 49.92 0.12 -19.81
CA LYS A 234 49.73 -0.16 -21.24
C LYS A 234 50.09 -1.61 -21.60
N ILE A 235 51.24 -2.10 -21.13
CA ILE A 235 51.69 -3.49 -21.31
C ILE A 235 50.65 -4.45 -20.74
N LYS A 236 50.26 -4.26 -19.48
CA LYS A 236 49.24 -5.10 -18.81
C LYS A 236 47.90 -5.11 -19.54
N LYS A 237 47.53 -4.00 -20.18
CA LYS A 237 46.32 -3.91 -21.01
C LYS A 237 46.46 -4.72 -22.30
N GLN A 238 47.63 -4.67 -22.95
CA GLN A 238 47.93 -5.45 -24.15
C GLN A 238 47.98 -6.95 -23.85
N GLU A 239 48.65 -7.37 -22.77
CA GLU A 239 48.69 -8.76 -22.30
C GLU A 239 47.29 -9.33 -22.08
N LYS A 240 46.39 -8.55 -21.46
CA LYS A 240 44.99 -8.96 -21.26
C LYS A 240 44.21 -9.10 -22.56
N MET A 241 44.50 -8.25 -23.55
CA MET A 241 43.87 -8.32 -24.86
C MET A 241 44.33 -9.58 -25.59
N LEU A 242 45.64 -9.82 -25.62
CA LEU A 242 46.24 -11.02 -26.21
C LEU A 242 45.74 -12.31 -25.53
N ALA A 243 45.66 -12.31 -24.19
CA ALA A 243 45.13 -13.44 -23.44
C ALA A 243 43.66 -13.73 -23.78
N LEU A 244 42.85 -12.68 -24.02
CA LEU A 244 41.46 -12.83 -24.44
C LEU A 244 41.35 -13.37 -25.87
N GLU A 245 42.21 -12.93 -26.78
CA GLU A 245 42.28 -13.44 -28.15
C GLU A 245 42.69 -14.91 -28.17
N ASN A 246 43.73 -15.27 -27.42
CA ASN A 246 44.15 -16.66 -27.29
C ASN A 246 43.06 -17.54 -26.64
N ALA A 247 42.36 -17.03 -25.62
CA ALA A 247 41.21 -17.73 -25.01
C ALA A 247 40.04 -17.90 -25.99
N TYR A 248 39.81 -16.94 -26.88
CA TYR A 248 38.76 -17.01 -27.89
C TYR A 248 39.01 -18.12 -28.93
N GLU A 249 40.26 -18.36 -29.33
CA GLU A 249 40.60 -19.40 -30.30
C GLU A 249 40.82 -20.77 -29.64
N ASN A 250 41.69 -20.80 -28.61
CA ASN A 250 42.30 -22.01 -28.05
C ASN A 250 41.85 -22.32 -26.61
N GLY A 251 40.98 -21.50 -26.02
CA GLY A 251 40.52 -21.70 -24.65
C GLY A 251 39.63 -22.93 -24.48
N VAL A 252 39.47 -23.37 -23.23
CA VAL A 252 38.56 -24.47 -22.88
C VAL A 252 37.13 -24.08 -23.26
N GLY A 253 36.45 -24.92 -24.03
CA GLY A 253 35.13 -24.64 -24.57
C GLY A 253 34.05 -24.64 -23.49
N ILE A 254 33.40 -23.50 -23.26
CA ILE A 254 32.18 -23.40 -22.46
C ILE A 254 31.07 -22.87 -23.37
N CYS A 255 30.07 -23.72 -23.59
CA CYS A 255 28.90 -23.39 -24.41
C CYS A 255 27.70 -23.08 -23.51
N ILE A 256 27.06 -21.93 -23.70
CA ILE A 256 25.77 -21.61 -23.09
C ILE A 256 24.68 -21.90 -24.14
N ASN A 257 23.82 -22.87 -23.82
CA ASN A 257 22.70 -23.26 -24.66
C ASN A 257 21.52 -22.29 -24.46
N CYS A 258 21.31 -21.37 -25.41
CA CYS A 258 20.27 -20.34 -25.38
C CYS A 258 18.96 -20.74 -26.08
N CYS A 259 18.81 -22.01 -26.49
CA CYS A 259 17.64 -22.47 -27.26
C CYS A 259 16.30 -22.39 -26.50
N PHE A 260 16.33 -22.10 -25.20
CA PHE A 260 15.14 -22.01 -24.35
C PHE A 260 14.44 -20.66 -24.38
N HIS A 261 14.72 -19.80 -25.36
CA HIS A 261 14.20 -18.42 -25.41
C HIS A 261 12.67 -18.33 -25.32
N ASN A 262 11.92 -19.29 -25.87
CA ASN A 262 10.44 -19.34 -25.80
C ASN A 262 9.88 -19.75 -24.43
N THR A 263 10.71 -20.26 -23.52
CA THR A 263 10.27 -20.73 -22.19
C THR A 263 10.37 -19.66 -21.11
N MET A 264 11.14 -18.60 -21.35
CA MET A 264 11.42 -17.53 -20.40
C MET A 264 10.58 -16.29 -20.70
N ASN A 265 10.07 -15.65 -19.65
CA ASN A 265 9.50 -14.32 -19.77
C ASN A 265 10.59 -13.24 -19.96
N GLU A 266 10.18 -12.01 -20.28
CA GLU A 266 11.11 -10.89 -20.52
C GLU A 266 12.08 -10.63 -19.35
N LYS A 267 11.62 -10.81 -18.09
CA LYS A 267 12.47 -10.59 -16.91
C LYS A 267 13.53 -11.67 -16.77
N GLU A 268 13.16 -12.93 -17.03
CA GLU A 268 14.07 -14.07 -17.02
C GLU A 268 15.09 -13.97 -18.16
N SER A 269 14.64 -13.62 -19.37
CA SER A 269 15.50 -13.33 -20.52
C SER A 269 16.53 -12.23 -20.22
N LYS A 270 16.08 -11.12 -19.61
CA LYS A 270 16.98 -10.04 -19.17
C LYS A 270 17.95 -10.48 -18.07
N SER A 271 17.52 -11.38 -17.18
CA SER A 271 18.37 -11.97 -16.15
C SER A 271 19.45 -12.85 -16.79
N LEU A 272 19.09 -13.69 -17.76
CA LEU A 272 20.04 -14.52 -18.49
C LEU A 272 21.07 -13.67 -19.26
N ALA A 273 20.63 -12.67 -20.02
CA ALA A 273 21.54 -11.74 -20.70
C ALA A 273 22.52 -11.09 -19.72
N LYS A 274 22.04 -10.75 -18.50
CA LYS A 274 22.91 -10.22 -17.45
C LYS A 274 23.92 -11.26 -16.96
N GLN A 275 23.53 -12.52 -16.78
CA GLN A 275 24.44 -13.60 -16.39
C GLN A 275 25.52 -13.84 -17.44
N ILE A 276 25.15 -13.93 -18.73
CA ILE A 276 26.11 -14.05 -19.84
C ILE A 276 27.10 -12.88 -19.84
N SER A 277 26.60 -11.64 -19.66
CA SER A 277 27.45 -10.45 -19.54
C SER A 277 28.42 -10.54 -18.36
N VAL A 278 27.98 -11.03 -17.20
CA VAL A 278 28.84 -11.21 -16.03
C VAL A 278 29.91 -12.27 -16.32
N THR A 279 29.53 -13.40 -16.91
CA THR A 279 30.45 -14.48 -17.31
C THR A 279 31.56 -13.97 -18.23
N TYR A 280 31.21 -13.29 -19.32
CA TYR A 280 32.20 -12.72 -20.24
C TYR A 280 33.14 -11.72 -19.54
N ASN A 281 32.58 -10.83 -18.71
CA ASN A 281 33.39 -9.88 -17.94
C ASN A 281 34.30 -10.56 -16.92
N MET A 282 33.91 -11.70 -16.35
CA MET A 282 34.77 -12.49 -15.46
C MET A 282 35.95 -13.10 -16.22
N ILE A 283 35.70 -13.68 -17.39
CA ILE A 283 36.74 -14.22 -18.29
C ILE A 283 37.76 -13.12 -18.60
N LYS A 284 37.28 -11.97 -19.09
CA LYS A 284 38.13 -10.81 -19.43
C LYS A 284 38.89 -10.25 -18.22
N LYS A 285 38.25 -10.15 -17.06
CA LYS A 285 38.86 -9.56 -15.86
C LYS A 285 39.96 -10.44 -15.27
N ARG A 286 39.75 -11.76 -15.29
CA ARG A 286 40.66 -12.77 -14.73
C ARG A 286 41.67 -13.32 -15.74
N SER A 287 41.61 -12.88 -17.00
CA SER A 287 42.39 -13.48 -18.10
C SER A 287 42.22 -15.00 -18.16
N ALA A 288 40.99 -15.48 -17.92
CA ALA A 288 40.72 -16.92 -17.90
C ALA A 288 40.83 -17.49 -19.32
N HIS A 289 41.47 -18.65 -19.45
CA HIS A 289 41.65 -19.33 -20.74
C HIS A 289 40.40 -20.13 -21.15
N ILE A 290 39.30 -19.41 -21.36
CA ILE A 290 37.97 -19.97 -21.64
C ILE A 290 37.46 -19.43 -22.98
N LYS A 291 37.09 -20.35 -23.87
CA LYS A 291 36.39 -20.08 -25.12
C LYS A 291 34.89 -20.10 -24.88
N LEU A 292 34.28 -18.91 -24.83
CA LEU A 292 32.84 -18.77 -24.61
C LEU A 292 32.07 -18.90 -25.93
N ILE A 293 31.15 -19.87 -25.98
CA ILE A 293 30.30 -20.18 -27.12
C ILE A 293 28.84 -19.95 -26.70
N LEU A 294 28.06 -19.26 -27.52
CA LEU A 294 26.62 -19.08 -27.33
C LEU A 294 25.92 -19.79 -28.49
N SER A 295 25.14 -20.81 -28.18
CA SER A 295 24.39 -21.59 -29.17
C SER A 295 22.89 -21.30 -29.06
N GLY A 296 22.17 -21.36 -30.17
CA GLY A 296 20.73 -21.06 -30.20
C GLY A 296 20.40 -19.60 -29.96
N LEU A 297 21.37 -18.70 -30.13
CA LEU A 297 21.19 -17.26 -29.87
C LEU A 297 20.76 -16.55 -31.15
N GLN A 298 19.52 -16.77 -31.55
CA GLN A 298 18.94 -16.14 -32.73
C GLN A 298 18.95 -14.61 -32.60
N THR A 299 19.37 -13.92 -33.65
CA THR A 299 19.40 -12.45 -33.71
C THR A 299 18.02 -11.80 -33.54
N THR A 300 16.95 -12.53 -33.87
CA THR A 300 15.54 -12.12 -33.70
C THR A 300 15.00 -12.35 -32.28
N SER A 301 15.76 -13.02 -31.41
CA SER A 301 15.29 -13.36 -30.06
C SER A 301 15.35 -12.16 -29.10
N ILE A 302 14.36 -12.08 -28.20
CA ILE A 302 14.33 -11.10 -27.09
C ILE A 302 15.62 -11.20 -26.23
N LEU A 303 16.19 -12.39 -26.12
CA LEU A 303 17.46 -12.59 -25.42
C LEU A 303 18.61 -11.85 -26.10
N TYR A 304 18.69 -11.92 -27.44
CA TYR A 304 19.71 -11.19 -28.20
C TYR A 304 19.57 -9.68 -28.04
N GLU A 305 18.35 -9.15 -28.12
CA GLU A 305 18.08 -7.72 -27.86
C GLU A 305 18.57 -7.29 -26.46
N HIS A 306 18.29 -8.09 -25.43
CA HIS A 306 18.82 -7.82 -24.09
C HIS A 306 20.35 -7.90 -24.02
N CYS A 307 20.98 -8.83 -24.74
CA CYS A 307 22.43 -8.93 -24.85
C CYS A 307 23.06 -7.72 -25.56
N MET A 308 22.38 -7.14 -26.56
CA MET A 308 22.81 -5.91 -27.23
C MET A 308 22.91 -4.73 -26.27
N LEU A 309 22.02 -4.64 -25.27
CA LEU A 309 22.11 -3.63 -24.20
C LEU A 309 23.40 -3.75 -23.35
N PHE A 310 24.05 -4.91 -23.35
CA PHE A 310 25.33 -5.15 -22.68
C PHE A 310 26.54 -5.05 -23.61
N GLY A 311 26.34 -4.77 -24.89
CA GLY A 311 27.43 -4.59 -25.86
C GLY A 311 27.97 -5.89 -26.43
N ILE A 312 27.17 -6.95 -26.55
CA ILE A 312 27.57 -8.26 -27.07
C ILE A 312 28.25 -8.20 -28.44
N GLN A 313 27.89 -7.23 -29.28
CA GLN A 313 28.48 -6.98 -30.59
C GLN A 313 30.00 -6.75 -30.55
N ASN A 314 30.53 -6.29 -29.41
CA ASN A 314 31.95 -6.00 -29.23
C ASN A 314 32.69 -7.12 -28.46
N TRP A 315 32.02 -8.24 -28.18
CA TRP A 315 32.61 -9.32 -27.39
C TRP A 315 33.33 -10.33 -28.29
N LYS A 316 34.47 -10.82 -27.81
CA LYS A 316 35.15 -11.98 -28.41
C LYS A 316 34.47 -13.26 -27.92
N VAL A 317 33.35 -13.62 -28.56
CA VAL A 317 32.53 -14.80 -28.24
C VAL A 317 32.03 -15.45 -29.53
N HIS A 318 32.00 -16.78 -29.56
CA HIS A 318 31.45 -17.53 -30.69
C HIS A 318 29.92 -17.53 -30.57
N ARG A 319 29.22 -17.16 -31.64
CA ARG A 319 27.76 -17.03 -31.67
C ARG A 319 27.22 -17.90 -32.79
N HIS A 320 26.27 -18.76 -32.45
CA HIS A 320 25.63 -19.68 -33.36
C HIS A 320 24.12 -19.61 -33.17
N ASP A 321 23.40 -19.55 -34.28
CA ASP A 321 21.93 -19.60 -34.28
C ASP A 321 21.45 -21.05 -34.12
N GLU A 322 22.29 -22.00 -34.52
CA GLU A 322 22.08 -23.45 -34.47
C GLU A 322 22.24 -24.00 -33.04
N ASN A 323 21.66 -25.18 -32.82
CA ASN A 323 21.86 -25.91 -31.59
C ASN A 323 23.30 -26.45 -31.52
N TYR A 324 23.83 -26.57 -30.31
CA TYR A 324 25.25 -26.88 -30.09
C TYR A 324 25.65 -28.27 -30.64
N TRP A 325 24.72 -29.23 -30.72
CA TRP A 325 24.97 -30.57 -31.28
C TRP A 325 25.01 -30.63 -32.81
N GLU A 326 24.73 -29.52 -33.49
CA GLU A 326 24.72 -29.44 -34.97
C GLU A 326 26.09 -29.04 -35.53
N PHE A 327 26.85 -28.23 -34.79
CA PHE A 327 28.15 -27.72 -35.24
C PHE A 327 29.33 -28.15 -34.33
N LEU A 328 29.07 -28.68 -33.14
CA LEU A 328 30.11 -29.25 -32.28
C LEU A 328 30.22 -30.76 -32.47
N ASP A 329 31.45 -31.27 -32.34
CA ASP A 329 31.72 -32.70 -32.30
C ASP A 329 31.05 -33.34 -31.07
N GLN A 330 30.05 -34.17 -31.32
CA GLN A 330 29.25 -34.81 -30.27
C GLN A 330 30.09 -35.67 -29.31
N SER A 331 31.20 -36.21 -29.79
CA SER A 331 32.10 -37.02 -28.94
C SER A 331 32.75 -36.17 -27.85
N LYS A 332 32.95 -34.87 -28.08
CA LYS A 332 33.62 -33.92 -27.17
C LYS A 332 32.66 -33.18 -26.24
N ILE A 333 31.35 -33.34 -26.42
CA ILE A 333 30.34 -32.60 -25.65
C ILE A 333 30.13 -33.24 -24.28
N ILE A 334 30.19 -32.41 -23.23
CA ILE A 334 29.78 -32.75 -21.86
C ILE A 334 28.72 -31.75 -21.41
N VAL A 335 27.49 -32.23 -21.21
CA VAL A 335 26.37 -31.39 -20.74
C VAL A 335 26.38 -31.34 -19.22
N LEU A 336 26.45 -30.13 -18.67
CA LEU A 336 26.43 -29.89 -17.23
C LEU A 336 24.99 -29.76 -16.73
N SER A 337 24.57 -30.71 -15.89
CA SER A 337 23.24 -30.73 -15.27
C SER A 337 23.35 -31.11 -13.80
N PRO A 338 22.64 -30.41 -12.89
CA PRO A 338 22.61 -30.78 -11.45
C PRO A 338 22.13 -32.20 -11.19
N ASP A 339 21.27 -32.72 -12.07
CA ASP A 339 20.62 -34.03 -11.94
C ASP A 339 21.38 -35.16 -12.67
N ALA A 340 22.55 -34.87 -13.26
CA ALA A 340 23.34 -35.91 -13.93
C ALA A 340 23.85 -36.95 -12.91
N PRO A 341 23.99 -38.23 -13.29
CA PRO A 341 24.44 -39.28 -12.37
C PRO A 341 25.95 -39.23 -12.10
N GLU A 342 26.75 -38.76 -13.08
CA GLU A 342 28.20 -38.73 -12.98
C GLU A 342 28.72 -37.36 -12.52
N VAL A 343 29.74 -37.35 -11.67
CA VAL A 343 30.42 -36.13 -11.21
C VAL A 343 31.43 -35.67 -12.26
N LEU A 344 31.56 -34.35 -12.44
CA LEU A 344 32.69 -33.75 -13.14
C LEU A 344 33.89 -33.58 -12.18
N GLU A 345 34.77 -34.57 -12.15
CA GLU A 345 35.95 -34.56 -11.28
C GLU A 345 37.07 -33.65 -11.81
N THR A 346 37.30 -33.69 -13.13
CA THR A 346 38.35 -32.92 -13.81
C THR A 346 37.79 -32.20 -15.03
N VAL A 347 38.41 -31.06 -15.37
CA VAL A 347 38.13 -30.32 -16.59
C VAL A 347 39.22 -30.66 -17.61
N ASP A 348 38.83 -31.28 -18.71
CA ASP A 348 39.66 -31.65 -19.83
C ASP A 348 39.55 -30.56 -20.91
N PRO A 349 40.67 -29.93 -21.31
CA PRO A 349 40.68 -28.87 -22.32
C PRO A 349 40.12 -29.26 -23.69
N ASP A 350 40.16 -30.55 -24.06
CA ASP A 350 39.69 -31.03 -25.36
C ASP A 350 38.16 -31.21 -25.43
N ASN A 351 37.49 -31.22 -24.29
CA ASN A 351 36.02 -31.32 -24.22
C ASN A 351 35.36 -29.93 -24.22
N ILE A 352 34.09 -29.90 -24.59
CA ILE A 352 33.24 -28.71 -24.58
C ILE A 352 32.13 -28.89 -23.55
N TYR A 353 32.08 -27.99 -22.59
CA TYR A 353 31.15 -28.03 -21.47
C TYR A 353 29.92 -27.18 -21.76
N VAL A 354 28.76 -27.82 -21.84
CA VAL A 354 27.49 -27.16 -22.18
C VAL A 354 26.69 -26.87 -20.92
N ILE A 355 26.32 -25.60 -20.72
CA ILE A 355 25.46 -25.13 -19.62
C ILE A 355 24.13 -24.69 -20.20
N GLY A 356 23.03 -25.08 -19.55
CA GLY A 356 21.70 -24.57 -19.87
C GLY A 356 21.58 -23.06 -19.66
N GLY A 357 21.37 -22.31 -20.73
CA GLY A 357 21.02 -20.89 -20.68
C GLY A 357 19.54 -20.71 -20.33
N LEU A 358 19.17 -21.05 -19.09
CA LEU A 358 17.80 -20.96 -18.60
C LEU A 358 17.76 -20.28 -17.23
N VAL A 359 16.80 -19.38 -17.04
CA VAL A 359 16.48 -18.80 -15.73
C VAL A 359 15.04 -19.17 -15.40
N ASP A 360 14.88 -20.11 -14.47
CA ASP A 360 13.57 -20.57 -14.02
C ASP A 360 13.32 -20.13 -12.58
N VAL A 361 12.25 -19.38 -12.35
CA VAL A 361 11.81 -18.98 -10.99
C VAL A 361 11.04 -20.13 -10.31
N HIS A 362 10.54 -21.11 -11.08
CA HIS A 362 9.79 -22.26 -10.59
C HIS A 362 10.30 -23.53 -11.25
N VAL A 363 11.14 -24.33 -10.56
CA VAL A 363 11.76 -25.58 -11.06
C VAL A 363 10.80 -26.39 -11.95
N LYS A 364 10.78 -26.10 -13.26
CA LYS A 364 10.15 -26.98 -14.23
C LYS A 364 11.13 -28.13 -14.34
N LYS A 365 10.62 -29.37 -14.29
CA LYS A 365 11.43 -30.55 -14.59
C LYS A 365 11.82 -30.50 -16.08
N VAL A 366 12.82 -29.69 -16.43
CA VAL A 366 13.39 -29.58 -17.79
C VAL A 366 14.28 -30.79 -18.11
N TRP A 367 14.22 -31.84 -17.26
CA TRP A 367 14.85 -33.16 -17.43
C TRP A 367 14.70 -33.73 -18.84
N ASN A 368 13.53 -33.54 -19.46
CA ASN A 368 13.26 -34.14 -20.76
C ASN A 368 13.95 -33.42 -21.93
N LEU A 369 14.44 -32.17 -21.79
CA LEU A 369 15.07 -31.47 -22.92
C LEU A 369 16.53 -31.90 -23.18
N TYR A 370 17.28 -32.27 -22.14
CA TYR A 370 18.67 -32.75 -22.30
C TYR A 370 18.75 -34.22 -22.70
N LYS A 371 17.67 -34.99 -22.52
CA LYS A 371 17.59 -36.41 -22.84
C LYS A 371 17.56 -36.73 -24.34
N TYR A 372 17.37 -35.73 -25.21
CA TYR A 372 17.05 -35.98 -26.62
C TYR A 372 18.22 -36.42 -27.50
N LYS A 373 19.49 -36.35 -27.06
CA LYS A 373 20.62 -36.87 -27.84
C LYS A 373 21.70 -37.45 -26.92
N LYS A 374 22.38 -38.52 -27.37
CA LYS A 374 23.41 -39.33 -26.69
C LYS A 374 24.68 -38.53 -26.27
N CYS A 375 24.52 -37.43 -25.56
CA CYS A 375 25.64 -36.64 -25.04
C CYS A 375 26.00 -37.12 -23.63
N ARG A 376 27.28 -37.06 -23.28
CA ARG A 376 27.75 -37.34 -21.93
C ARG A 376 27.25 -36.24 -20.99
N THR A 377 26.63 -36.60 -19.86
CA THR A 377 26.11 -35.64 -18.88
C THR A 377 26.89 -35.75 -17.58
N ARG A 378 27.23 -34.63 -16.96
CA ARG A 378 27.91 -34.59 -15.65
C ARG A 378 27.36 -33.49 -14.76
N HIS A 379 27.43 -33.67 -13.45
CA HIS A 379 27.08 -32.64 -12.48
C HIS A 379 28.34 -32.07 -11.83
N MET A 380 28.27 -30.81 -11.39
CA MET A 380 29.38 -30.20 -10.67
C MET A 380 29.55 -30.86 -9.29
N PRO A 381 30.79 -31.02 -8.80
CA PRO A 381 31.02 -31.49 -7.43
C PRO A 381 30.28 -30.62 -6.42
N LYS A 382 29.52 -31.24 -5.51
CA LYS A 382 28.84 -30.50 -4.45
C LYS A 382 29.91 -29.88 -3.53
N PRO A 383 29.79 -28.59 -3.15
CA PRO A 383 30.71 -28.01 -2.19
C PRO A 383 30.64 -28.80 -0.88
N LYS A 384 31.81 -29.12 -0.30
CA LYS A 384 31.97 -29.94 0.91
C LYS A 384 31.19 -29.42 2.16
N ASN A 385 30.58 -28.24 2.08
CA ASN A 385 29.79 -27.62 3.17
C ASN A 385 28.28 -27.54 2.90
N THR A 386 27.75 -28.33 1.95
CA THR A 386 26.29 -28.38 1.73
C THR A 386 25.72 -29.51 2.56
N ILE A 387 25.19 -29.20 3.74
CA ILE A 387 24.35 -30.12 4.53
C ILE A 387 23.14 -30.44 3.66
N CYS A 388 23.17 -31.58 2.97
CA CYS A 388 21.98 -32.14 2.33
C CYS A 388 21.09 -32.66 3.46
N ALA A 389 19.92 -32.03 3.63
CA ALA A 389 18.80 -32.66 4.31
C ALA A 389 18.56 -34.01 3.63
N GLN A 390 18.83 -35.10 4.34
CA GLN A 390 18.43 -36.43 3.92
C GLN A 390 16.90 -36.45 3.90
N GLU A 391 16.34 -36.79 2.74
CA GLU A 391 14.96 -37.27 2.66
C GLU A 391 14.90 -38.58 3.45
N SER A 392 14.28 -38.50 4.63
CA SER A 392 13.91 -39.66 5.43
C SER A 392 12.88 -40.47 4.66
N SER A 393 13.33 -41.56 4.05
CA SER A 393 12.46 -42.67 3.65
C SER A 393 12.34 -43.61 4.83
N LEU A 394 11.18 -43.61 5.48
CA LEU A 394 10.58 -44.74 6.20
C LEU A 394 9.07 -44.59 6.14
#